data_AF-A0A377Z7M4-F1
#
_entry.id   AF-A0A377Z7M4-F1
#
_cell.length_a   1.000
_cell.length_b   1.000
_cell.length_c   1.000
_cell.angle_alpha   90.00
_cell.angle_beta   90.00
_cell.angle_gamma   90.00
#
_symmetry.space_group_name_H-M   'P 1'
#
loop_
_entity.id
_entity.type
_entity.pdbx_description
1 polymer ?
#
loop_
_entity_poly.entity_id
_entity_poly.type
_entity_poly.pdbx_seq_one_letter_code
_entity_poly.pdbx_strand_id
1 'polypeptide(L)'
;MGEHPNLNSEKKVSEAAGIGQATVNRILNVEGSTSIGVLAAIARAFGRDAYELILPPGNAGLIDYDHHEYARLPQEEKNKITAFIKFIVSQNQ
;
A
#
# COMPACT_ATOMS: atom_id res chain seq x y z
N MET A 1 -7.52 -5.53 -11.64
CA MET A 1 -7.17 -4.62 -12.75
C MET A 1 -8.34 -3.68 -13.04
N GLY A 2 -8.53 -2.68 -12.19
CA GLY A 2 -9.51 -1.62 -12.36
C GLY A 2 -9.15 -0.55 -11.35
N GLU A 3 -8.76 0.64 -11.85
CA GLU A 3 -8.46 1.93 -11.18
C GLU A 3 -7.18 2.62 -11.71
N HIS A 4 -6.25 1.89 -12.35
CA HIS A 4 -5.07 2.49 -13.01
C HIS A 4 -5.02 2.17 -14.52
N PRO A 5 -5.61 3.02 -15.40
CA PRO A 5 -5.60 2.79 -16.86
C PRO A 5 -4.18 2.72 -17.46
N ASN A 6 -3.21 3.33 -16.77
CA ASN A 6 -1.80 3.34 -17.18
C ASN A 6 -0.97 2.16 -16.64
N LEU A 7 -1.56 1.25 -15.84
CA LEU A 7 -0.86 0.10 -15.24
C LEU A 7 -1.70 -1.18 -15.36
N ASN A 8 -2.38 -1.34 -16.50
CA ASN A 8 -3.27 -2.48 -16.76
C ASN A 8 -2.61 -3.66 -17.46
N SER A 9 -1.28 -3.67 -17.61
CA SER A 9 -0.53 -4.79 -18.16
C SER A 9 0.83 -4.95 -17.48
N GLU A 10 1.36 -6.18 -17.47
CA GLU A 10 2.68 -6.47 -16.90
C GLU A 10 3.78 -5.59 -17.49
N LYS A 11 3.71 -5.36 -18.81
CA LYS A 11 4.66 -4.49 -19.52
C LYS A 11 4.63 -3.07 -19.00
N LYS A 12 3.45 -2.49 -18.79
CA LYS A 12 3.30 -1.13 -18.25
C LYS A 12 3.79 -1.04 -16.81
N VAL A 13 3.52 -2.06 -15.99
CA VAL A 13 4.02 -2.12 -14.61
C VAL A 13 5.54 -2.25 -14.58
N SER A 14 6.11 -3.08 -15.46
CA SER A 14 7.55 -3.25 -15.65
C SER A 14 8.23 -1.93 -16.01
N GLU A 15 7.69 -1.21 -16.99
CA GLU A 15 8.19 0.10 -17.42
C GLU A 15 8.07 1.15 -16.30
N ALA A 16 6.94 1.20 -15.60
CA ALA A 16 6.71 2.17 -14.54
C ALA A 16 7.53 1.91 -13.27
N ALA A 17 7.75 0.64 -12.92
CA ALA A 17 8.53 0.24 -11.75
C ALA A 17 10.04 0.09 -12.04
N GLY A 18 10.46 0.13 -13.32
CA GLY A 18 11.87 -0.04 -13.70
C GLY A 18 12.42 -1.44 -13.42
N ILE A 19 11.56 -2.47 -13.45
CA ILE A 19 11.93 -3.87 -13.20
C ILE A 19 11.64 -4.72 -14.43
N GLY A 20 12.29 -5.87 -14.58
CA GLY A 20 12.04 -6.77 -15.71
C GLY A 20 10.61 -7.34 -15.70
N GLN A 21 9.98 -7.46 -16.88
CA GLN A 21 8.64 -8.03 -17.00
C GLN A 21 8.54 -9.45 -16.44
N ALA A 22 9.58 -10.27 -16.61
CA ALA A 22 9.65 -11.61 -16.01
C ALA A 22 9.55 -11.58 -14.47
N THR A 23 10.07 -10.53 -13.82
CA THR A 23 9.95 -10.33 -12.38
C THR A 23 8.53 -9.96 -11.98
N VAL A 24 7.85 -9.12 -12.78
CA VAL A 24 6.43 -8.79 -12.56
C VAL A 24 5.56 -10.04 -12.66
N ASN A 25 5.78 -10.85 -13.69
CA ASN A 25 5.04 -12.09 -13.94
C ASN A 25 5.21 -13.10 -12.79
N ARG A 26 6.44 -13.31 -12.31
CA ARG A 26 6.70 -14.16 -11.14
C ARG A 26 5.93 -13.70 -9.90
N ILE A 27 5.89 -12.39 -9.63
CA ILE A 27 5.18 -11.85 -8.47
C ILE A 27 3.67 -12.05 -8.60
N LEU A 28 3.10 -11.84 -9.79
CA LEU A 28 1.68 -12.07 -10.05
C LEU A 28 1.29 -13.55 -9.89
N ASN A 29 2.19 -14.46 -10.25
CA ASN A 29 2.00 -15.90 -10.10
C ASN A 29 2.41 -16.43 -8.71
N VAL A 30 2.81 -15.56 -7.79
CA VAL A 30 3.27 -15.93 -6.43
C VAL A 30 4.46 -16.89 -6.48
N GLU A 31 5.32 -16.74 -7.48
CA GLU A 31 6.51 -17.56 -7.69
C GLU A 31 7.71 -16.99 -6.93
N GLY A 32 7.91 -17.53 -5.73
CA GLY A 32 9.06 -17.22 -4.88
C GLY A 32 8.94 -15.90 -4.11
N SER A 33 9.85 -15.70 -3.17
CA SER A 33 9.91 -14.47 -2.37
C SER A 33 10.62 -13.37 -3.14
N THR A 34 9.99 -12.21 -3.27
CA THR A 34 10.62 -11.02 -3.86
C THR A 34 11.36 -10.20 -2.81
N SER A 35 12.27 -9.34 -3.24
CA SER A 35 12.97 -8.41 -2.35
C SER A 35 12.10 -7.20 -2.02
N ILE A 36 12.31 -6.60 -0.85
CA ILE A 36 11.61 -5.37 -0.44
C ILE A 36 11.83 -4.23 -1.45
N GLY A 37 13.00 -4.18 -2.10
CA GLY A 37 13.29 -3.18 -3.13
C GLY A 37 12.39 -3.31 -4.36
N VAL A 38 12.12 -4.53 -4.83
CA VAL A 38 11.21 -4.79 -5.95
C VAL A 38 9.77 -4.49 -5.53
N LEU A 39 9.38 -4.89 -4.32
CA LEU A 39 8.06 -4.59 -3.77
C LEU A 39 7.81 -3.07 -3.69
N ALA A 40 8.80 -2.30 -3.22
CA ALA A 40 8.72 -0.85 -3.13
C ALA A 40 8.66 -0.17 -4.51
N ALA A 41 9.40 -0.69 -5.50
CA ALA A 41 9.35 -0.17 -6.86
C ALA A 41 7.97 -0.35 -7.49
N ILE A 42 7.35 -1.53 -7.30
CA ILE A 42 5.99 -1.80 -7.75
C ILE A 42 4.99 -0.91 -7.02
N ALA A 43 5.05 -0.85 -5.68
CA ALA A 43 4.12 -0.03 -4.90
C ALA A 43 4.13 1.44 -5.36
N ARG A 44 5.32 2.02 -5.55
CA ARG A 44 5.48 3.40 -6.03
C ARG A 44 4.90 3.62 -7.42
N ALA A 45 4.99 2.64 -8.32
CA ALA A 45 4.35 2.73 -9.64
C ALA A 45 2.83 2.93 -9.49
N PHE A 46 2.21 2.28 -8.51
CA PHE A 46 0.79 2.44 -8.17
C PHE A 46 0.51 3.64 -7.25
N GLY A 47 1.51 4.46 -6.92
CA GLY A 47 1.37 5.56 -5.97
C GLY A 47 0.98 5.07 -4.58
N ARG A 48 1.60 3.97 -4.12
CA ARG A 48 1.43 3.32 -2.82
C ARG A 48 2.77 3.04 -2.17
N ASP A 49 2.75 2.68 -0.89
CA ASP A 49 3.92 2.24 -0.13
C ASP A 49 4.04 0.72 -0.07
N ALA A 50 5.28 0.23 0.04
CA ALA A 50 5.58 -1.21 0.00
C ALA A 50 4.86 -2.02 1.09
N TYR A 51 4.69 -1.45 2.28
CA TYR A 51 4.06 -2.15 3.40
C TYR A 51 2.57 -2.40 3.13
N GLU A 52 1.90 -1.53 2.36
CA GLU A 52 0.48 -1.68 2.02
C GLU A 52 0.22 -2.92 1.18
N LEU A 53 1.20 -3.36 0.38
CA LEU A 53 1.09 -4.56 -0.46
C LEU A 53 1.18 -5.88 0.31
N ILE A 54 1.69 -5.86 1.54
CA ILE A 54 1.89 -7.05 2.38
C ILE A 54 0.98 -7.06 3.62
N LEU A 55 0.06 -6.10 3.73
CA LEU A 55 -0.95 -6.11 4.78
C LEU A 55 -1.87 -7.32 4.59
N PRO A 56 -2.09 -8.14 5.64
CA PRO A 56 -3.01 -9.27 5.55
C PRO A 56 -4.45 -8.76 5.31
N PRO A 57 -5.21 -9.38 4.39
CA PRO A 57 -6.63 -9.05 4.24
C PRO A 57 -7.40 -9.41 5.51
N GLY A 58 -8.27 -8.50 5.97
CA GLY A 58 -9.17 -8.76 7.10
C GLY A 58 -8.53 -8.67 8.49
N ASN A 59 -7.39 -7.99 8.64
CA ASN A 59 -6.78 -7.83 9.96
C ASN A 59 -7.59 -6.85 10.82
N ALA A 60 -8.19 -7.33 11.91
CA ALA A 60 -9.04 -6.54 12.79
C ALA A 60 -8.32 -5.37 13.50
N GLY A 61 -6.98 -5.34 13.45
CA GLY A 61 -6.17 -4.25 13.97
C GLY A 61 -5.85 -3.13 12.97
N LEU A 62 -6.25 -3.26 11.71
CA LEU A 62 -6.05 -2.23 10.68
C LEU A 62 -7.32 -1.39 10.52
N ILE A 63 -7.14 -0.08 10.54
CA ILE A 63 -8.18 0.88 10.18
C ILE A 63 -8.12 1.06 8.66
N ASP A 64 -9.26 0.99 7.98
CA ASP A 64 -9.37 1.27 6.55
C ASP A 64 -9.42 2.79 6.30
N TYR A 65 -8.39 3.33 5.65
CA TYR A 65 -8.31 4.73 5.23
C TYR A 65 -7.24 4.92 4.14
N ASP A 66 -7.32 6.03 3.39
CA ASP A 66 -6.29 6.41 2.41
C ASP A 66 -5.06 7.00 3.13
N HIS A 67 -3.94 6.27 3.08
CA HIS A 67 -2.69 6.68 3.73
C HIS A 67 -2.05 7.91 3.07
N HIS A 68 -2.26 8.15 1.78
CA HIS A 68 -1.76 9.33 1.07
C HIS A 68 -2.53 10.59 1.46
N GLU A 69 -3.84 10.49 1.66
CA GLU A 69 -4.64 11.60 2.20
C GLU A 69 -4.26 11.89 3.66
N TYR A 70 -4.13 10.86 4.48
CA TYR A 70 -3.68 11.01 5.87
C TYR A 70 -2.28 11.64 5.96
N ALA A 71 -1.34 11.23 5.10
CA ALA A 71 0.02 11.78 5.08
C ALA A 71 0.03 13.29 4.82
N ARG A 72 -0.91 13.78 3.98
CA ARG A 72 -1.06 15.20 3.62
C ARG A 72 -1.69 16.07 4.71
N LEU A 73 -2.29 15.48 5.75
CA LEU A 73 -2.91 16.24 6.83
C LEU A 73 -1.87 17.02 7.66
N PRO A 74 -2.22 18.22 8.16
CA PRO A 74 -1.43 18.92 9.17
C PRO A 74 -1.25 18.07 10.43
N GLN A 75 -0.16 18.30 11.16
CA GLN A 75 0.14 17.55 12.38
C GLN A 75 -0.97 17.71 13.45
N GLU A 76 -1.62 18.87 13.50
CA GLU A 76 -2.73 19.11 14.42
C GLU A 76 -3.93 18.19 14.14
N GLU A 77 -4.29 17.98 12.87
CA GLU A 77 -5.38 17.08 12.49
C GLU A 77 -5.02 15.61 12.78
N LYS A 78 -3.77 15.22 12.53
CA LYS A 78 -3.25 13.89 12.92
C LYS A 78 -3.35 13.66 14.43
N ASN A 79 -3.10 14.69 15.24
CA ASN A 79 -3.23 14.62 16.69
C ASN A 79 -4.69 14.44 17.13
N LYS A 80 -5.65 15.11 16.46
CA LYS A 80 -7.09 14.95 16.73
C LYS A 80 -7.54 13.52 16.45
N ILE A 81 -7.14 12.95 15.31
CA ILE A 81 -7.44 11.55 14.96
C ILE A 81 -6.86 10.59 16.01
N THR A 82 -5.60 10.79 16.40
CA THR A 82 -4.93 9.97 17.41
C THR A 82 -5.63 10.06 18.78
N ALA A 83 -6.01 11.27 19.20
CA ALA A 83 -6.71 11.48 20.47
C ALA A 83 -8.09 10.80 20.48
N PHE A 84 -8.82 10.89 19.36
CA PHE A 84 -10.12 10.25 19.22
C PHE A 84 -10.03 8.72 19.27
N ILE A 85 -9.08 8.12 18.54
CA ILE A 85 -8.85 6.66 18.59
C ILE A 85 -8.56 6.22 20.03
N LYS A 86 -7.65 6.90 20.74
CA LYS A 86 -7.32 6.59 22.13
C LYS A 86 -8.53 6.71 23.05
N PHE A 87 -9.33 7.76 22.87
CA PHE A 87 -10.54 7.97 23.65
C PHE A 87 -11.53 6.81 23.45
N ILE A 88 -11.86 6.45 22.21
CA ILE A 88 -12.80 5.36 21.92
C ILE A 88 -12.29 4.03 22.48
N VAL A 89 -11.00 3.73 22.34
CA VAL A 89 -10.41 2.50 22.91
C VAL A 89 -10.54 2.49 24.43
N SER A 90 -10.29 3.61 25.12
CA SER A 90 -10.41 3.71 26.58
C SER A 90 -11.84 3.55 27.10
N GLN A 91 -12.86 3.87 26.31
CA GLN A 91 -14.28 3.71 26.68
C GLN A 91 -14.77 2.25 26.59
N ASN A 92 -13.99 1.37 25.97
CA ASN A 92 -14.34 -0.04 25.75
C ASN A 92 -13.37 -1.00 26.47
N GLN A 93 -12.61 -0.48 27.44
CA GLN A 93 -11.83 -1.24 28.42
C GLN A 93 -12.63 -1.37 29.71
#